data_AF-A0AB38CSL3-F1
#
_entry.id   AF-A0AB38CSL3-F1
#
_cell.length_a   1.000
_cell.length_b   1.000
_cell.length_c   1.000
_cell.angle_alpha   90.00
_cell.angle_beta   90.00
_cell.angle_gamma   90.00
#
_symmetry.space_group_name_H-M   'P 1'
#
loop_
_entity.id
_entity.type
_entity.pdbx_description
1 polymer ?
#
loop_
_entity_poly.entity_id
_entity_poly.type
_entity_poly.pdbx_seq_one_letter_code
_entity_poly.pdbx_strand_id
1 'polypeptide(L)'
;MMAIPWLPDWYVPSWPSAEDAVLALYRPLFPTGVGGAVQVVNQLPDDEAGTGWTGRILFVARAGGAAVTVRHDQAAMQIAAITDSRADSLILSGFVRDINTSIEDDEIEVELDNGSVATITEVVEIAGPEEVPGMEYDERIIPATYLFTFANPLETPDYSGYLGL
;
A
#
# COMPACT_ATOMS: atom_id res chain seq x y z
N MET A 1 4.59 -9.64 -24.38
CA MET A 1 3.62 -8.64 -23.91
C MET A 1 2.24 -9.28 -23.96
N MET A 2 1.55 -9.40 -22.82
CA MET A 2 0.18 -9.96 -22.81
C MET A 2 -0.77 -8.94 -23.43
N ALA A 3 -1.57 -9.36 -24.40
CA ALA A 3 -2.66 -8.53 -24.92
C ALA A 3 -3.77 -8.43 -23.87
N ILE A 4 -4.20 -7.20 -23.56
CA ILE A 4 -5.34 -6.96 -22.67
C ILE A 4 -6.56 -6.76 -23.57
N PRO A 5 -7.48 -7.74 -23.69
CA PRO A 5 -8.47 -7.80 -24.78
C PRO A 5 -9.52 -6.69 -24.75
N TRP A 6 -9.60 -5.93 -23.66
CA TRP A 6 -10.52 -4.80 -23.48
C TRP A 6 -9.81 -3.43 -23.54
N LEU A 7 -8.50 -3.40 -23.80
CA LEU A 7 -7.73 -2.17 -24.03
C LEU A 7 -7.23 -2.09 -25.47
N PRO A 8 -6.90 -0.88 -25.96
CA PRO A 8 -6.24 -0.72 -27.24
C PRO A 8 -4.91 -1.49 -27.28
N ASP A 9 -4.58 -2.03 -28.45
CA ASP A 9 -3.36 -2.81 -28.69
C ASP A 9 -2.07 -2.00 -28.54
N TRP A 10 -2.15 -0.67 -28.66
CA TRP A 10 -1.06 0.27 -28.44
C TRP A 10 -0.87 0.68 -26.96
N TYR A 11 -1.80 0.31 -26.07
CA TYR A 11 -1.65 0.65 -24.65
C TYR A 11 -0.62 -0.25 -23.97
N VAL A 12 0.33 0.37 -23.29
CA VAL A 12 1.36 -0.33 -22.51
C VAL A 12 1.25 0.15 -21.05
N PRO A 13 0.80 -0.72 -20.12
CA PRO A 13 0.86 -0.42 -18.70
C PRO A 13 2.31 -0.17 -18.28
N SER A 14 2.59 0.98 -17.68
CA SER A 14 3.96 1.40 -17.37
C SER A 14 4.14 1.91 -15.94
N TRP A 15 3.05 2.08 -15.19
CA TRP A 15 3.09 2.58 -13.82
C TRP A 15 2.87 1.39 -12.88
N PRO A 16 3.82 1.11 -11.97
CA PRO A 16 3.62 0.08 -10.95
C PRO A 16 2.46 0.48 -10.04
N SER A 17 1.67 -0.50 -9.57
CA SER A 17 0.64 -0.23 -8.56
C SER A 17 1.31 0.09 -7.23
N ALA A 18 0.98 1.26 -6.67
CA ALA A 18 1.47 1.67 -5.34
C ALA A 18 0.97 0.71 -4.26
N GLU A 19 -0.29 0.25 -4.36
CA GLU A 19 -0.86 -0.75 -3.47
C GLU A 19 -0.04 -2.04 -3.51
N ASP A 20 0.23 -2.58 -4.71
CA ASP A 20 1.02 -3.81 -4.86
C ASP A 20 2.44 -3.65 -4.33
N ALA A 21 3.06 -2.48 -4.54
CA ALA A 21 4.39 -2.17 -4.01
C ALA A 21 4.41 -2.13 -2.48
N VAL A 22 3.41 -1.50 -1.85
CA VAL A 22 3.31 -1.43 -0.39
C VAL A 22 2.98 -2.81 0.20
N LEU A 23 2.16 -3.61 -0.47
CA LEU A 23 1.94 -5.01 -0.08
C LEU A 23 3.24 -5.82 -0.14
N ALA A 24 3.99 -5.69 -1.23
CA ALA A 24 5.26 -6.39 -1.44
C ALA A 24 6.36 -5.91 -0.46
N LEU A 25 6.31 -4.65 -0.01
CA LEU A 25 7.18 -4.12 1.04
C LEU A 25 6.94 -4.83 2.39
N TYR A 26 5.67 -4.96 2.83
CA TYR A 26 5.36 -5.46 4.16
C TYR A 26 5.24 -6.99 4.27
N ARG A 27 4.73 -7.68 3.23
CA ARG A 27 4.50 -9.14 3.28
C ARG A 27 5.73 -9.94 3.75
N PRO A 28 6.96 -9.67 3.29
CA PRO A 28 8.15 -10.43 3.70
C PRO A 28 8.57 -10.20 5.15
N LEU A 29 8.10 -9.13 5.79
CA LEU A 29 8.48 -8.76 7.16
C LEU A 29 7.76 -9.61 8.21
N PHE A 30 6.70 -10.33 7.82
CA PHE A 30 5.93 -11.19 8.72
C PHE A 30 6.23 -12.67 8.45
N PRO A 31 6.26 -13.50 9.51
CA PRO A 31 6.55 -14.92 9.35
C PRO A 31 5.44 -15.63 8.57
N THR A 32 5.82 -16.49 7.63
CA THR A 32 4.90 -17.35 6.89
C THR A 32 4.73 -18.70 7.59
N GLY A 33 3.56 -19.32 7.46
CA GLY A 33 3.28 -20.65 8.02
C GLY A 33 3.11 -20.71 9.54
N VAL A 34 3.09 -19.55 10.23
CA VAL A 34 2.80 -19.43 11.66
C VAL A 34 1.33 -19.06 11.85
N GLY A 35 0.61 -19.82 12.68
CA GLY A 35 -0.78 -19.50 13.02
C GLY A 35 -0.88 -18.15 13.72
N GLY A 36 -1.76 -17.28 13.24
CA GLY A 36 -1.95 -15.92 13.79
C GLY A 36 -0.91 -14.89 13.37
N ALA A 37 -0.09 -15.19 12.35
CA ALA A 37 0.77 -14.20 11.68
C ALA A 37 -0.08 -13.08 11.06
N VAL A 38 0.53 -11.89 10.93
CA VAL A 38 -0.13 -10.73 10.32
C VAL A 38 -0.36 -10.99 8.84
N GLN A 39 -1.59 -10.79 8.39
CA GLN A 39 -1.98 -10.85 6.98
C GLN A 39 -1.92 -9.44 6.39
N VAL A 40 -1.06 -9.24 5.38
CA VAL A 40 -0.97 -7.97 4.67
C VAL A 40 -1.86 -8.02 3.42
N VAL A 41 -2.93 -7.23 3.41
CA VAL A 41 -4.00 -7.31 2.40
C VAL A 41 -4.45 -5.92 1.98
N ASN A 42 -4.96 -5.79 0.75
CA ASN A 42 -5.63 -4.59 0.24
C ASN A 42 -7.15 -4.77 0.09
N GLN A 43 -7.65 -5.93 0.48
CA GLN A 43 -9.07 -6.26 0.56
C GLN A 43 -9.27 -7.05 1.84
N LEU A 44 -10.20 -6.61 2.69
CA LEU A 44 -10.59 -7.38 3.86
C LEU A 44 -11.24 -8.69 3.39
N PRO A 45 -10.93 -9.82 4.02
CA PRO A 45 -11.61 -11.08 3.72
C PRO A 45 -13.12 -10.94 3.87
N ASP A 46 -13.86 -11.61 2.98
CA ASP A 46 -15.33 -11.65 3.05
C ASP A 46 -15.76 -12.18 4.44
N ASP A 47 -16.86 -11.65 4.98
CA ASP A 47 -17.46 -12.01 6.29
C ASP A 47 -16.75 -11.55 7.59
N GLU A 48 -15.64 -10.78 7.54
CA GLU A 48 -14.99 -10.33 8.80
C GLU A 48 -15.82 -9.32 9.59
N ALA A 49 -16.58 -8.46 8.91
CA ALA A 49 -17.42 -7.45 9.54
C ALA A 49 -18.62 -8.04 10.31
N GLY A 50 -18.95 -9.32 10.13
CA GLY A 50 -20.16 -9.95 10.66
C GLY A 50 -19.97 -11.12 11.63
N THR A 51 -18.76 -11.71 11.72
CA THR A 51 -18.62 -13.08 12.28
C THR A 51 -17.78 -13.18 13.56
N GLY A 52 -17.26 -12.09 14.10
CA GLY A 52 -16.39 -12.14 15.29
C GLY A 52 -14.99 -12.67 14.97
N TRP A 53 -14.45 -12.20 13.84
CA TRP A 53 -13.11 -12.52 13.38
C TRP A 53 -12.05 -12.32 14.47
N THR A 54 -11.08 -13.24 14.50
CA THR A 54 -9.91 -13.21 15.38
C THR A 54 -8.65 -13.37 14.55
N GLY A 55 -7.68 -12.48 14.71
CA GLY A 55 -6.47 -12.49 13.91
C GLY A 55 -5.70 -11.18 13.93
N ARG A 56 -4.80 -11.01 12.95
CA ARG A 56 -4.03 -9.79 12.75
C ARG A 56 -3.96 -9.47 11.26
N ILE A 57 -4.44 -8.30 10.89
CA ILE A 57 -4.44 -7.78 9.53
C ILE A 57 -3.69 -6.46 9.52
N LEU A 58 -2.86 -6.31 8.49
CA LEU A 58 -2.36 -5.02 8.04
C LEU A 58 -3.08 -4.70 6.73
N PHE A 59 -4.10 -3.85 6.84
CA PHE A 59 -4.88 -3.43 5.69
C PHE A 59 -4.20 -2.25 5.00
N VAL A 60 -4.05 -2.32 3.67
CA VAL A 60 -3.37 -1.32 2.85
C VAL A 60 -4.35 -0.84 1.78
N ALA A 61 -4.69 0.44 1.79
CA ALA A 61 -5.52 1.04 0.75
C ALA A 61 -4.99 2.40 0.33
N ARG A 62 -5.09 2.70 -0.96
CA ARG A 62 -4.80 4.04 -1.46
C ARG A 62 -5.97 4.97 -1.13
N ALA A 63 -5.69 6.00 -0.35
CA ALA A 63 -6.64 7.06 0.01
C ALA A 63 -6.57 8.25 -0.96
N GLY A 64 -5.53 8.34 -1.79
CA GLY A 64 -5.35 9.38 -2.78
C GLY A 64 -3.95 9.41 -3.38
N GLY A 65 -3.59 10.54 -3.98
CA GLY A 65 -2.26 10.73 -4.55
C GLY A 65 -2.23 11.79 -5.63
N ALA A 66 -1.02 12.10 -6.09
CA ALA A 66 -0.77 13.00 -7.21
C ALA A 66 0.56 12.66 -7.86
N ALA A 67 0.60 12.71 -9.19
CA ALA A 67 1.86 12.79 -9.91
C ALA A 67 2.48 14.17 -9.64
N VAL A 68 3.55 14.23 -8.84
CA VAL A 68 4.24 15.49 -8.51
C VAL A 68 5.05 15.95 -9.71
N THR A 69 5.67 15.00 -10.39
CA THR A 69 6.40 15.22 -11.65
C THR A 69 6.22 14.02 -12.56
N VAL A 70 6.66 14.12 -13.82
CA VAL A 70 6.73 12.95 -14.72
C VAL A 70 7.57 11.81 -14.11
N ARG A 71 8.50 12.15 -13.20
CA ARG A 71 9.44 11.21 -12.59
C ARG A 71 9.04 10.72 -11.20
N HIS A 72 8.01 11.28 -10.57
CA HIS A 72 7.63 10.91 -9.22
C HIS A 72 6.11 10.87 -9.07
N ASP A 73 5.58 9.72 -8.65
CA ASP A 73 4.20 9.56 -8.20
C ASP A 73 4.15 9.57 -6.67
N GLN A 74 3.23 10.35 -6.11
CA GLN A 74 2.93 10.29 -4.69
C GLN A 74 1.61 9.55 -4.47
N ALA A 75 1.64 8.53 -3.62
CA ALA A 75 0.47 7.77 -3.22
C ALA A 75 0.21 7.97 -1.72
N ALA A 76 -0.94 8.56 -1.39
CA ALA A 76 -1.41 8.60 -0.01
C ALA A 76 -2.01 7.24 0.32
N MET A 77 -1.36 6.50 1.20
CA MET A 77 -1.69 5.14 1.60
C MET A 77 -2.24 5.16 3.02
N GLN A 78 -3.50 4.73 3.17
CA GLN A 78 -4.05 4.39 4.46
C GLN A 78 -3.61 2.97 4.83
N ILE A 79 -2.93 2.86 5.96
CA ILE A 79 -2.48 1.59 6.52
C ILE A 79 -3.18 1.41 7.86
N ALA A 80 -3.97 0.36 8.00
CA ALA A 80 -4.69 0.06 9.23
C ALA A 80 -4.22 -1.25 9.87
N ALA A 81 -3.80 -1.15 11.13
CA ALA A 81 -3.56 -2.30 11.98
C ALA A 81 -4.88 -2.76 12.60
N ILE A 82 -5.27 -4.00 12.33
CA ILE A 82 -6.52 -4.60 12.77
C ILE A 82 -6.17 -5.90 13.51
N THR A 83 -6.42 -5.96 14.81
CA THR A 83 -6.05 -7.13 15.63
C THR A 83 -7.14 -7.49 16.64
N ASP A 84 -6.89 -8.45 17.52
CA ASP A 84 -7.82 -8.84 18.58
C ASP A 84 -7.95 -7.79 19.70
N SER A 85 -7.01 -6.83 19.82
CA SER A 85 -7.04 -5.81 20.87
C SER A 85 -6.41 -4.49 20.43
N ARG A 86 -6.86 -3.38 21.02
CA ARG A 86 -6.25 -2.06 20.82
C ARG A 86 -4.74 -2.05 21.07
N ALA A 87 -4.29 -2.75 22.12
CA ALA A 87 -2.88 -2.80 22.48
C ALA A 87 -2.02 -3.48 21.39
N ASP A 88 -2.48 -4.60 20.86
CA ASP A 88 -1.81 -5.31 19.77
C ASP A 88 -1.80 -4.46 18.48
N SER A 89 -2.89 -3.76 18.19
CA SER A 89 -2.97 -2.87 17.02
C SER A 89 -2.04 -1.67 17.14
N LEU A 90 -1.86 -1.11 18.34
CA LEU A 90 -0.87 -0.04 18.58
C LEU A 90 0.57 -0.55 18.39
N ILE A 91 0.88 -1.78 18.81
CA ILE A 91 2.20 -2.39 18.58
C ILE A 91 2.44 -2.59 17.08
N LEU A 92 1.47 -3.14 16.35
CA LEU A 92 1.57 -3.35 14.90
C LEU A 92 1.68 -2.01 14.15
N SER A 93 0.92 -1.00 14.55
CA SER A 93 1.02 0.35 14.00
C SER A 93 2.39 0.99 14.29
N GLY A 94 2.93 0.80 15.49
CA GLY A 94 4.29 1.24 15.84
C GLY A 94 5.36 0.56 14.97
N PHE A 95 5.23 -0.75 14.74
CA PHE A 95 6.12 -1.48 13.84
C PHE A 95 6.09 -0.91 12.40
N VAL A 96 4.91 -0.62 11.86
CA VAL A 96 4.76 0.01 10.53
C VAL A 96 5.46 1.37 10.48
N ARG A 97 5.30 2.17 11.53
CA ARG A 97 5.96 3.48 11.64
C ARG A 97 7.48 3.34 11.66
N ASP A 98 8.02 2.42 12.46
CA ASP A 98 9.46 2.19 12.55
C ASP A 98 10.05 1.75 11.20
N ILE A 99 9.34 0.90 10.44
CA ILE A 99 9.73 0.53 9.08
C ILE A 99 9.72 1.75 8.15
N ASN A 100 8.66 2.55 8.15
CA ASN A 100 8.55 3.69 7.24
C ASN A 100 9.59 4.77 7.53
N THR A 101 9.86 5.06 8.80
CA THR A 101 10.92 6.00 9.19
C THR A 101 12.32 5.53 8.76
N SER A 102 12.53 4.22 8.58
CA SER A 102 13.81 3.71 8.05
C SER A 102 14.03 3.99 6.55
N ILE A 103 12.99 4.43 5.82
CA ILE A 103 13.02 4.72 4.37
C ILE A 103 13.36 6.21 4.11
N GLU A 104 13.45 7.04 5.14
CA GLU A 104 13.66 8.50 4.98
C GLU A 104 15.00 8.86 4.32
N ASP A 105 16.02 8.00 4.39
CA ASP A 105 17.37 8.30 3.91
C ASP A 105 17.86 7.40 2.75
N ASP A 106 17.20 6.26 2.49
CA ASP A 106 17.63 5.26 1.51
C ASP A 106 16.49 4.86 0.57
N GLU A 107 16.75 4.88 -0.75
CA GLU A 107 15.81 4.35 -1.75
C GLU A 107 15.66 2.83 -1.57
N ILE A 108 14.41 2.35 -1.61
CA ILE A 108 14.09 0.93 -1.52
C ILE A 108 13.50 0.44 -2.83
N GLU A 109 14.11 -0.60 -3.39
CA GLU A 109 13.55 -1.36 -4.51
C GLU A 109 12.69 -2.52 -4.00
N VAL A 110 11.47 -2.61 -4.51
CA VAL A 110 10.51 -3.67 -4.16
C VAL A 110 10.13 -4.42 -5.43
N GLU A 111 10.40 -5.71 -5.47
CA GLU A 111 9.98 -6.60 -6.55
C GLU A 111 8.49 -6.96 -6.38
N LEU A 112 7.71 -6.78 -7.44
CA LEU A 112 6.28 -7.06 -7.47
C LEU A 112 5.99 -8.47 -8.01
N ASP A 113 4.81 -9.01 -7.73
CA ASP A 113 4.38 -10.35 -8.17
C ASP A 113 4.39 -10.53 -9.72
N ASN A 114 4.32 -9.42 -10.47
CA ASN A 114 4.41 -9.42 -11.93
C ASN A 114 5.86 -9.34 -12.47
N GLY A 115 6.86 -9.35 -11.60
CA GLY A 115 8.30 -9.27 -11.91
C GLY A 115 8.82 -7.85 -12.21
N SER A 116 7.97 -6.81 -12.10
CA SER A 116 8.44 -5.42 -12.15
C SER A 116 9.00 -4.96 -10.81
N VAL A 117 9.79 -3.89 -10.83
CA VAL A 117 10.37 -3.28 -9.64
C VAL A 117 9.78 -1.89 -9.45
N ALA A 118 9.32 -1.62 -8.24
CA ALA A 118 8.95 -0.27 -7.80
C ALA A 118 10.06 0.29 -6.91
N THR A 119 10.45 1.54 -7.13
CA THR A 119 11.44 2.22 -6.28
C THR A 119 10.72 3.25 -5.40
N ILE A 120 10.75 3.02 -4.09
CA ILE A 120 10.23 3.94 -3.08
C ILE A 120 11.39 4.85 -2.66
N THR A 121 11.22 6.15 -2.84
CA THR A 121 12.28 7.14 -2.56
C THR A 121 12.07 7.90 -1.26
N GLU A 122 10.84 7.90 -0.75
CA GLU A 122 10.47 8.65 0.45
C GLU A 122 9.15 8.11 1.01
N VAL A 123 9.02 8.09 2.33
CA VAL A 123 7.74 7.84 3.01
C VAL A 123 7.57 8.84 4.13
N VAL A 124 6.46 9.60 4.11
CA VAL A 124 6.14 10.60 5.14
C VAL A 124 4.83 10.25 5.82
N GLU A 125 4.80 10.22 7.15
CA GLU A 125 3.53 10.13 7.87
C GLU A 125 2.78 11.47 7.80
N ILE A 126 1.62 11.48 7.15
CA ILE A 126 0.81 12.69 6.97
C ILE A 126 -0.37 12.76 7.95
N ALA A 127 -0.83 11.62 8.43
CA ALA A 127 -1.78 11.51 9.53
C ALA A 127 -1.38 10.29 10.36
N GLY A 128 -1.16 10.49 11.66
CA GLY A 128 -0.69 9.42 12.52
C GLY A 128 -1.76 8.40 12.88
N PRO A 129 -1.46 7.52 13.83
CA PRO A 129 -2.46 6.62 14.41
C PRO A 129 -3.66 7.42 14.89
N GLU A 130 -4.76 7.37 14.14
CA GLU A 130 -6.00 8.06 14.44
C GLU A 130 -7.04 7.04 14.90
N GLU A 131 -7.68 7.29 16.04
CA GLU A 131 -8.88 6.53 16.40
C GLU A 131 -10.00 6.98 15.46
N VAL A 132 -10.59 6.06 14.68
CA VAL A 132 -11.68 6.38 13.74
C VAL A 132 -12.88 6.92 14.52
N PRO A 133 -13.24 8.20 14.39
CA PRO A 133 -14.40 8.75 15.09
C PRO A 133 -15.67 8.28 14.36
N GLY A 134 -16.47 7.43 15.00
CA GLY A 134 -17.66 6.84 14.40
C GLY A 134 -18.73 6.43 15.42
N MET A 135 -19.93 6.15 14.93
CA MET A 135 -21.06 5.66 15.76
C MET A 135 -20.89 4.21 16.21
N GLU A 136 -20.11 3.41 15.46
CA GLU A 136 -19.65 2.06 15.84
C GLU A 136 -18.13 2.10 15.97
N TYR A 137 -17.69 2.48 17.16
CA TYR A 137 -16.28 2.58 17.51
C TYR A 137 -15.69 1.19 17.73
N ASP A 138 -14.69 0.81 16.93
CA ASP A 138 -13.87 -0.38 17.15
C ASP A 138 -12.43 0.02 17.43
N GLU A 139 -12.05 0.00 18.70
CA GLU A 139 -10.70 0.35 19.17
C GLU A 139 -9.59 -0.59 18.66
N ARG A 140 -9.97 -1.71 18.03
CA ARG A 140 -9.03 -2.66 17.45
C ARG A 140 -8.51 -2.21 16.10
N ILE A 141 -9.08 -1.18 15.49
CA ILE A 141 -8.68 -0.67 14.18
C ILE A 141 -7.91 0.64 14.38
N ILE A 142 -6.61 0.60 14.10
CA ILE A 142 -5.71 1.75 14.21
C ILE A 142 -5.17 2.12 12.83
N PRO A 143 -5.83 3.02 12.08
CA PRO A 143 -5.32 3.56 10.82
C PRO A 143 -4.27 4.65 11.04
N ALA A 144 -3.33 4.73 10.11
CA ALA A 144 -2.47 5.87 9.86
C ALA A 144 -2.37 6.09 8.35
N THR A 145 -2.07 7.32 7.93
CA THR A 145 -1.89 7.66 6.52
C THR A 145 -0.45 8.07 6.27
N TYR A 146 0.16 7.43 5.29
CA TYR A 146 1.52 7.69 4.84
C TYR A 146 1.52 8.12 3.38
N LEU A 147 2.34 9.09 3.03
CA LEU A 147 2.59 9.52 1.67
C LEU A 147 3.84 8.81 1.17
N PHE A 148 3.67 7.85 0.28
CA PHE A 148 4.77 7.15 -0.39
C PHE A 148 5.11 7.88 -1.68
N THR A 149 6.38 8.22 -1.88
CA THR A 149 6.90 8.75 -3.15
C THR A 149 7.59 7.63 -3.91
N PHE A 150 7.16 7.40 -5.15
CA PHE A 150 7.71 6.40 -6.06
C PHE A 150 8.45 7.06 -7.21
N ALA A 151 9.62 6.52 -7.58
CA ALA A 151 10.27 6.92 -8.82
C ALA A 151 9.57 6.26 -10.02
N ASN A 152 9.20 7.07 -11.01
CA ASN A 152 8.60 6.58 -12.24
C ASN A 152 9.67 6.16 -13.26
N PRO A 153 9.44 5.08 -14.02
CA PRO A 153 10.31 4.69 -15.12
C PRO A 153 10.45 5.81 -16.16
N LEU A 154 11.67 6.04 -16.64
CA LEU A 154 11.97 7.04 -17.68
C LEU A 154 11.29 6.74 -19.03
N GLU A 155 10.87 5.49 -19.25
CA GLU A 155 10.34 4.97 -20.51
C GLU A 155 8.80 4.96 -20.56
N THR A 156 8.15 5.90 -19.88
CA THR A 156 6.69 6.04 -19.98
C THR A 156 6.30 6.39 -21.43
N PRO A 157 5.44 5.59 -22.09
CA PRO A 157 5.07 5.85 -23.47
C PRO A 157 4.37 7.20 -23.63
N ASP A 158 4.76 7.97 -24.65
CA ASP A 158 4.05 9.18 -25.03
C ASP A 158 2.78 8.82 -25.82
N TYR A 159 1.63 9.05 -25.19
CA TYR A 159 0.33 8.78 -25.79
C TYR A 159 -0.26 9.96 -26.57
N SER A 160 0.41 11.12 -26.63
CA SER A 160 -0.12 12.33 -27.27
C SER A 160 -0.54 12.11 -28.73
N GLY A 161 0.24 11.33 -29.48
CA GLY A 161 -0.05 10.99 -30.88
C GLY A 161 -1.33 10.17 -31.10
N TYR A 162 -1.84 9.48 -30.07
CA TYR A 162 -3.11 8.76 -30.12
C TYR A 162 -4.31 9.63 -29.73
N LEU A 163 -4.08 10.81 -29.15
CA LEU A 163 -5.14 11.70 -28.69
C LEU A 163 -5.66 12.65 -29.78
N GLY A 164 -4.99 12.73 -30.94
CA GLY A 164 -5.40 13.57 -32.06
C GLY A 164 -5.42 15.07 -31.77
N LEU A 165 -4.60 15.51 -30.79
CA LEU A 165 -4.40 16.91 -30.39
C LEU A 165 -3.28 17.58 -31.19
#